data_AF-A0A8I0H8I3-F1
#
_entry.id   AF-A0A8I0H8I3-F1
#
_cell.length_a   1.000
_cell.length_b   1.000
_cell.length_c   1.000
_cell.angle_alpha   90.00
_cell.angle_beta   90.00
_cell.angle_gamma   90.00
#
_symmetry.space_group_name_H-M   'P 1'
#
loop_
_entity.id
_entity.type
_entity.pdbx_description
1 polymer ?
#
loop_
_entity_poly.entity_id
_entity_poly.type
_entity_poly.pdbx_seq_one_letter_code
_entity_poly.pdbx_strand_id
1 'polypeptide(L)' 'FGLDEKSLPPRLALSVISKAKDKRQGPEQFSKHAGKSGDYRMDRIAQLYAEYEKRLHEANALDFDDIILKTVELLE' A
#
# COMPACT_ATOMS: atom_id res chain seq x y z
N PHE A 1 5.94 9.37 12.31
CA PHE A 1 5.41 9.80 11.01
C PHE A 1 4.67 11.12 11.20
N GLY A 2 5.31 12.27 10.95
CA GLY A 2 4.65 13.57 11.02
C GLY A 2 3.93 13.87 9.71
N LEU A 3 2.82 13.18 9.45
CA LEU A 3 1.97 13.42 8.29
C LEU A 3 0.90 14.44 8.67
N ASP A 4 0.79 15.53 7.92
CA ASP A 4 -0.35 16.44 8.04
C ASP A 4 -1.59 15.73 7.48
N GLU A 5 -2.50 15.30 8.35
CA GLU A 5 -3.76 14.61 7.98
C GLU A 5 -4.58 15.38 6.96
N LYS A 6 -4.45 16.72 6.89
CA LYS A 6 -5.12 17.53 5.88
C LYS A 6 -4.54 17.32 4.49
N SER A 7 -3.24 17.06 4.40
CA SER A 7 -2.53 16.85 3.14
C SER A 7 -2.66 15.41 2.61
N LEU A 8 -2.83 14.44 3.53
CA LEU A 8 -2.94 13.03 3.19
C LEU A 8 -4.01 12.34 4.07
N PRO A 9 -5.30 12.45 3.71
CA PRO A 9 -6.37 11.79 4.44
C PRO A 9 -6.18 10.26 4.43
N PRO A 10 -6.41 9.54 5.55
CA PRO A 10 -6.21 8.09 5.62
C PRO A 10 -6.96 7.30 4.54
N ARG A 11 -8.19 7.71 4.21
CA ARG A 11 -9.00 7.08 3.16
C ARG A 11 -8.35 7.18 1.78
N LEU A 12 -7.66 8.29 1.48
CA LEU A 12 -6.96 8.45 0.22
C LEU A 12 -5.80 7.46 0.14
N ALA A 13 -5.01 7.36 1.20
CA ALA A 13 -3.88 6.44 1.23
C ALA A 13 -4.33 4.98 1.10
N LEU A 14 -5.37 4.56 1.83
CA LEU A 14 -5.97 3.22 1.69
C LEU A 14 -6.49 2.95 0.28
N SER A 15 -7.15 3.92 -0.36
CA SER A 15 -7.63 3.75 -1.75
C SER A 15 -6.48 3.58 -2.74
N VAL A 16 -5.36 4.26 -2.54
CA VAL A 16 -4.17 4.12 -3.40
C VAL A 16 -3.50 2.77 -3.17
N ILE A 17 -3.40 2.32 -1.92
CA ILE A 17 -2.85 1.00 -1.56
C ILE A 17 -3.69 -0.12 -2.18
N SER A 18 -5.02 -0.05 -2.05
CA SER A 18 -5.96 -1.00 -2.64
C SER A 18 -5.77 -1.13 -4.16
N LYS A 19 -5.69 0.01 -4.87
CA LYS A 19 -5.38 0.03 -6.31
C LYS A 19 -4.00 -0.52 -6.67
N ALA A 20 -3.03 -0.47 -5.76
CA ALA A 20 -1.73 -1.09 -5.97
C ALA A 20 -1.84 -2.62 -5.87
N LYS A 21 -2.57 -3.13 -4.86
CA LYS A 21 -2.86 -4.55 -4.68
C LYS A 21 -3.63 -5.15 -5.86
N ASP A 22 -4.64 -4.44 -6.38
CA ASP A 22 -5.37 -4.82 -7.60
C ASP A 22 -4.45 -5.06 -8.81
N LYS A 23 -3.33 -4.32 -8.88
CA LYS A 23 -2.33 -4.42 -9.94
C LYS A 23 -1.20 -5.41 -9.60
N ARG A 24 -1.34 -6.19 -8.53
CA ARG A 24 -0.30 -7.04 -7.93
C ARG A 24 0.99 -6.28 -7.63
N GLN A 25 0.86 -5.00 -7.30
CA GLN A 25 2.00 -4.14 -7.00
C GLN A 25 2.25 -4.12 -5.49
N GLY A 26 3.22 -4.91 -5.04
CA GLY A 26 3.66 -4.91 -3.64
C GLY A 26 4.38 -3.61 -3.23
N PRO A 27 4.66 -3.41 -1.93
CA PRO A 27 5.23 -2.16 -1.40
C PRO A 27 6.53 -1.71 -2.07
N GLU A 28 7.44 -2.63 -2.35
CA GLU A 28 8.72 -2.32 -3.01
C GLU A 28 8.51 -1.81 -4.45
N GLN A 29 7.65 -2.49 -5.21
CA GLN A 29 7.33 -2.10 -6.58
C GLN A 29 6.58 -0.76 -6.61
N PHE A 30 5.67 -0.55 -5.66
CA PHE A 30 4.96 0.71 -5.51
C PHE A 30 5.93 1.86 -5.18
N SER A 31 6.88 1.64 -4.27
CA SER A 31 7.90 2.65 -3.93
C SER A 31 8.77 3.05 -5.12
N LYS A 32 9.17 2.10 -5.97
CA LYS A 32 9.94 2.39 -7.20
C LYS A 32 9.12 3.21 -8.20
N HIS A 33 7.80 2.98 -8.25
CA HIS A 33 6.90 3.74 -9.12
C HIS A 33 6.64 5.15 -8.57
N ALA A 34 6.35 5.26 -7.27
CA ALA A 34 6.13 6.52 -6.57
C ALA A 34 7.32 7.47 -6.73
N GLY A 35 8.55 6.98 -6.53
CA GLY A 35 9.77 7.79 -6.65
C GLY A 35 10.03 8.35 -8.05
N LYS A 36 9.37 7.83 -9.09
CA LYS A 36 9.44 8.36 -10.47
C LYS A 36 8.36 9.40 -10.77
N SER A 37 7.33 9.52 -9.93
CA SER A 37 6.18 10.39 -10.18
C SER A 37 6.46 11.87 -9.89
N GLY A 38 7.45 12.17 -9.04
CA GLY A 38 7.68 13.52 -8.51
C GLY A 38 6.59 14.01 -7.56
N ASP A 39 5.56 13.21 -7.26
CA ASP A 39 4.51 13.53 -6.30
C ASP A 39 4.93 13.05 -4.90
N TYR A 40 5.33 14.00 -4.06
CA TYR A 40 5.71 13.75 -2.67
C TYR A 40 4.64 12.98 -1.86
N ARG A 41 3.36 13.11 -2.21
CA ARG A 41 2.30 12.35 -1.55
C ARG A 41 2.43 10.86 -1.87
N MET A 42 2.77 10.50 -3.10
CA MET A 42 2.97 9.10 -3.50
C MET A 42 4.15 8.47 -2.76
N ASP A 43 5.23 9.24 -2.55
CA ASP A 43 6.38 8.77 -1.76
C ASP A 43 5.98 8.49 -0.30
N ARG A 44 5.12 9.35 0.27
CA ARG A 44 4.59 9.12 1.63
C ARG A 44 3.63 7.94 1.69
N ILE A 45 2.77 7.75 0.69
CA ILE A 45 1.90 6.58 0.61
C ILE A 45 2.74 5.31 0.45
N ALA A 46 3.86 5.35 -0.27
CA ALA A 46 4.74 4.19 -0.40
C ALA A 46 5.35 3.77 0.94
N GLN A 47 5.81 4.73 1.74
CA GLN A 47 6.29 4.47 3.10
C GLN A 47 5.18 3.92 4.00
N LEU A 48 3.96 4.47 3.89
CA LEU A 48 2.81 4.00 4.65
C LEU A 48 2.42 2.58 4.24
N TYR A 49 2.43 2.27 2.96
CA TYR A 49 2.08 0.95 2.44
C TYR A 49 3.02 -0.12 3.00
N ALA A 50 4.33 0.13 2.99
CA ALA A 50 5.31 -0.80 3.55
C ALA A 50 5.08 -1.07 5.05
N GLU A 51 4.83 -0.02 5.84
CA GLU A 51 4.55 -0.16 7.27
C GLU A 51 3.19 -0.81 7.54
N TYR A 52 2.18 -0.52 6.71
CA TYR A 52 0.85 -1.11 6.81
C TYR A 52 0.88 -2.62 6.56
N GLU A 53 1.51 -3.06 5.48
CA GLU A 53 1.70 -4.50 5.18
C GLU A 53 2.48 -5.21 6.27
N LYS A 54 3.55 -4.59 6.76
CA LYS A 54 4.34 -5.14 7.87
C LYS A 54 3.47 -5.38 9.10
N ARG A 55 2.62 -4.42 9.48
CA ARG A 55 1.73 -4.56 10.64
C ARG A 55 0.65 -5.60 10.44
N LEU A 56 0.07 -5.71 9.24
CA LEU A 56 -0.88 -6.78 8.92
C LEU A 56 -0.22 -8.15 9.09
N HIS A 57 0.98 -8.32 8.53
CA HIS A 57 1.74 -9.56 8.65
C HIS A 57 2.09 -9.90 10.11
N GLU A 58 2.60 -8.93 10.89
CA GLU A 58 2.90 -9.11 12.32
C GLU A 58 1.65 -9.48 13.15
N ALA A 59 0.48 -9.02 12.73
CA ALA A 59 -0.80 -9.32 13.38
C ALA A 59 -1.47 -10.62 12.86
N ASN A 60 -0.86 -11.34 11.91
CA ASN A 60 -1.51 -12.43 11.17
C ASN A 60 -2.88 -12.02 10.58
N ALA A 61 -2.96 -10.77 10.12
CA ALA A 61 -4.18 -10.18 9.56
C ALA A 61 -4.06 -10.05 8.04
N LEU A 62 -5.22 -10.03 7.39
CA LEU A 62 -5.38 -9.80 5.95
C LEU A 62 -6.48 -8.74 5.77
N ASP A 63 -6.29 -7.82 4.84
CA ASP A 63 -7.39 -7.00 4.35
C ASP A 63 -8.10 -7.67 3.15
N PHE A 64 -9.16 -7.02 2.65
CA PHE A 64 -9.99 -7.61 1.59
C PHE A 64 -9.20 -7.84 0.30
N ASP A 65 -8.32 -6.91 -0.05
CA ASP A 65 -7.52 -7.00 -1.27
C ASP A 65 -6.46 -8.11 -1.13
N ASP A 66 -5.91 -8.32 0.06
CA ASP A 66 -5.00 -9.43 0.34
C ASP A 66 -5.67 -10.79 0.17
N ILE A 67 -6.92 -10.94 0.61
CA ILE A 67 -7.66 -12.19 0.44
C ILE A 67 -7.73 -12.55 -1.04
N ILE A 68 -8.04 -11.58 -1.90
CA ILE A 68 -8.12 -11.79 -3.35
C ILE A 68 -6.72 -12.11 -3.90
N LEU A 69 -5.75 -11.22 -3.66
CA LEU A 69 -4.40 -11.35 -4.20
C LEU A 69 -3.73 -12.66 -3.79
N LYS A 70 -3.75 -13.00 -2.50
CA LYS A 70 -3.10 -14.22 -1.98
C LYS A 70 -3.80 -15.50 -2.45
N THR A 71 -5.13 -15.47 -2.61
CA THR A 71 -5.83 -16.62 -3.19
C THR A 71 -5.38 -16.86 -4.63
N VAL A 72 -5.15 -15.80 -5.39
CA VAL A 72 -4.62 -15.92 -6.76
C VAL A 72 -3.17 -16.39 -6.74
N GLU A 73 -2.31 -15.82 -5.90
CA GLU A 73 -0.91 -16.26 -5.73
C GLU A 73 -0.78 -17.73 -5.29
N LEU A 74 -1.74 -18.24 -4.52
CA LEU A 74 -1.75 -19.63 -4.07
C LEU A 74 -2.14 -20.63 -5.16
N LEU A 75 -2.95 -20.19 -6.13
CA LEU A 75 -3.56 -21.06 -7.15
C LEU A 75 -2.85 -21.03 -8.51
N GLU A 76 -1.88 -20.14 -8.68
CA GLU A 76 -0.99 -20.03 -9.86
C GLU A 76 0.35 -20.74 -9.65
#